data_AF-A0A1W9SW47-F1
#
_entry.id   AF-A0A1W9SW47-F1
#
_cell.length_a   1.000
_cell.length_b   1.000
_cell.length_c   1.000
_cell.angle_alpha   90.00
_cell.angle_beta   90.00
_cell.angle_gamma   90.00
#
_symmetry.space_group_name_H-M   'P 1'
#
loop_
_entity.id
_entity.type
_entity.pdbx_description
1 polymer ?
#
loop_
_entity_poly.entity_id
_entity_poly.type
_entity_poly.pdbx_seq_one_letter_code
_entity_poly.pdbx_strand_id
1 'polypeptide(L)'
;MNDIIYLCAIIIVRGQKKIMNIPITLLASYAAFSFFGFYQKLHIKNFRGASQSFLLVLNLFTLAATIFGVGFLLYYGYKVSWVESAILFGVAFAIKFIWFPIEAKLGLRNSYFMFSLAGFVIMPVCAYFMWVALP
;
A
#
# COMPACT_ATOMS: atom_id res chain seq x y z
N MET A 1 20.42 -7.75 -34.10
CA MET A 1 19.93 -6.90 -32.97
C MET A 1 18.41 -6.99 -32.78
N ASN A 2 17.62 -7.27 -33.82
CA ASN A 2 16.17 -7.49 -33.70
C ASN A 2 15.80 -8.81 -33.01
N ASP A 3 16.60 -9.87 -33.15
CA ASP A 3 16.27 -11.20 -32.59
C ASP A 3 16.28 -11.26 -31.05
N ILE A 4 17.09 -10.42 -30.38
CA ILE A 4 17.14 -10.33 -28.91
C ILE A 4 15.87 -9.65 -28.38
N ILE A 5 15.31 -8.68 -29.11
CA ILE A 5 14.09 -7.97 -28.72
C ILE A 5 12.87 -8.89 -28.85
N TYR A 6 12.81 -9.72 -29.90
CA TYR A 6 11.74 -10.71 -30.07
C TYR A 6 11.81 -11.83 -29.02
N LEU A 7 13.00 -12.29 -28.64
CA LEU A 7 13.15 -13.27 -27.55
C LEU A 7 12.68 -12.70 -26.21
N CYS A 8 13.00 -11.43 -25.93
CA CYS A 8 12.55 -10.73 -24.72
C CYS A 8 11.02 -10.56 -24.71
N ALA A 9 10.42 -10.16 -25.83
CA ALA A 9 8.97 -10.02 -25.95
C ALA A 9 8.22 -11.36 -25.83
N ILE A 10 8.78 -12.45 -26.36
CA ILE A 10 8.17 -13.79 -26.27
C ILE A 10 8.29 -14.38 -24.85
N ILE A 11 9.37 -14.10 -24.11
CA ILE A 11 9.48 -14.46 -22.68
C ILE A 11 8.46 -13.68 -21.84
N ILE A 12 8.25 -12.40 -22.14
CA ILE A 12 7.25 -11.54 -21.47
C ILE A 12 5.82 -12.06 -21.75
N VAL A 13 5.52 -12.43 -23.00
CA VAL A 13 4.16 -12.87 -23.39
C VAL A 13 3.85 -14.30 -22.95
N ARG A 14 4.83 -15.23 -22.95
CA ARG A 14 4.59 -16.60 -22.46
C ARG A 14 4.46 -16.71 -20.94
N GLY A 15 4.92 -15.72 -20.18
CA GLY A 15 4.68 -15.60 -18.72
C GLY A 15 3.27 -15.12 -18.34
N GLN A 16 2.48 -14.58 -19.29
CA GLN A 16 1.13 -14.06 -19.04
C GLN A 16 0.04 -15.14 -19.00
N LYS A 17 0.39 -16.41 -19.24
CA LYS A 17 -0.55 -17.55 -19.23
C LYS A 17 -0.54 -18.33 -17.91
N LYS A 18 -0.15 -17.68 -16.81
CA LYS A 18 -0.58 -18.06 -15.47
C LYS A 18 -1.53 -16.96 -15.01
N ILE A 19 -2.82 -17.24 -15.15
CA ILE A 19 -3.94 -16.37 -14.77
C ILE A 19 -3.60 -15.75 -13.41
N MET A 20 -3.52 -14.42 -13.35
CA MET A 20 -3.22 -13.64 -12.13
C MET A 20 -3.91 -14.28 -10.93
N ASN A 21 -3.13 -14.86 -10.03
CA ASN A 21 -3.66 -15.48 -8.82
C ASN A 21 -3.08 -14.73 -7.62
N ILE A 22 -3.31 -13.42 -7.59
CA ILE A 22 -3.05 -12.63 -6.40
C ILE A 22 -4.06 -13.10 -5.35
N PRO A 23 -3.62 -13.67 -4.22
CA PRO A 23 -4.55 -14.11 -3.19
C PRO A 23 -5.39 -12.90 -2.72
N ILE A 24 -6.70 -13.08 -2.70
CA ILE A 24 -7.65 -12.00 -2.35
C ILE A 24 -7.32 -11.42 -0.96
N THR A 25 -6.86 -12.27 -0.04
CA THR A 25 -6.38 -11.89 1.29
C THR A 25 -5.19 -10.92 1.23
N LEU A 26 -4.26 -11.12 0.30
CA LEU A 26 -3.13 -10.21 0.08
C LEU A 26 -3.60 -8.87 -0.49
N LEU A 27 -4.46 -8.91 -1.50
CA LEU A 27 -5.01 -7.70 -2.10
C LEU A 27 -5.77 -6.86 -1.06
N ALA A 28 -6.65 -7.49 -0.27
CA ALA A 28 -7.45 -6.82 0.74
C ALA A 28 -6.59 -6.25 1.89
N SER A 29 -5.62 -7.03 2.38
CA SER A 29 -4.70 -6.57 3.44
C SER A 29 -3.79 -5.44 2.97
N TYR A 30 -3.26 -5.51 1.74
CA TYR A 30 -2.45 -4.45 1.15
C TYR A 30 -3.27 -3.16 0.89
N ALA A 31 -4.51 -3.31 0.43
CA ALA A 31 -5.45 -2.21 0.25
C ALA A 31 -5.76 -1.51 1.58
N ALA A 32 -6.12 -2.28 2.62
CA ALA A 32 -6.37 -1.76 3.96
C ALA A 32 -5.10 -1.09 4.55
N PHE A 33 -3.94 -1.75 4.46
CA PHE A 33 -2.67 -1.18 4.89
C PHE A 33 -2.39 0.18 4.22
N SER A 34 -2.57 0.25 2.90
CA SER A 34 -2.37 1.47 2.12
C SER A 34 -3.36 2.58 2.47
N PHE A 35 -4.60 2.22 2.79
CA PHE A 35 -5.65 3.12 3.24
C PHE A 35 -5.32 3.75 4.59
N PHE A 36 -5.01 2.95 5.61
CA PHE A 36 -4.65 3.47 6.93
C PHE A 36 -3.32 4.23 6.90
N GLY A 37 -2.34 3.79 6.12
CA GLY A 37 -1.09 4.51 5.92
C GLY A 37 -1.28 5.88 5.24
N PHE A 38 -2.31 6.01 4.39
CA PHE A 38 -2.71 7.31 3.85
C PHE A 38 -3.28 8.23 4.94
N TYR A 39 -4.16 7.69 5.79
CA TYR A 39 -4.74 8.43 6.92
C TYR A 39 -3.71 8.94 7.91
N GLN A 40 -2.67 8.16 8.20
CA GLN A 40 -1.57 8.60 9.06
C GLN A 40 -0.80 9.78 8.44
N LYS A 41 -0.52 9.72 7.13
CA LYS A 41 0.11 10.84 6.41
C LYS A 41 -0.78 12.08 6.42
N LEU A 42 -2.09 11.91 6.28
CA LEU A 42 -3.06 13.00 6.31
C LEU A 42 -3.15 13.62 7.71
N HIS A 43 -3.10 12.80 8.76
CA HIS A 43 -3.09 13.24 10.15
C HIS A 43 -1.83 14.05 10.48
N ILE A 44 -0.65 13.61 10.02
CA ILE A 44 0.60 14.37 10.16
C ILE A 44 0.47 15.75 9.50
N LYS A 45 -0.05 15.82 8.27
CA LYS A 45 -0.19 17.09 7.53
C LYS A 45 -1.15 18.08 8.19
N ASN A 46 -2.18 17.59 8.87
CA ASN A 46 -3.20 18.42 9.52
C ASN A 46 -3.01 18.45 11.05
N PHE A 47 -1.85 18.04 11.55
CA PHE A 47 -1.61 17.93 12.98
C PHE A 47 -1.60 19.32 13.63
N ARG A 48 -2.53 19.57 14.55
CA ARG A 48 -2.69 20.86 15.22
C ARG A 48 -1.89 21.02 16.52
N GLY A 49 -0.80 20.28 16.67
CA GLY A 49 0.26 20.62 17.61
C GLY A 49 0.00 20.32 19.09
N ALA A 50 -0.95 19.44 19.44
CA ALA A 50 -1.24 19.14 20.85
C ALA A 50 -0.06 18.46 21.59
N SER A 51 0.81 17.73 20.88
CA SER A 51 2.03 17.12 21.45
C SER A 51 3.09 16.86 20.38
N GLN A 52 4.31 17.39 20.59
CA GLN A 52 5.47 17.16 19.72
C GLN A 52 5.94 15.69 19.77
N SER A 53 5.87 15.05 20.94
CA SER A 53 6.27 13.63 21.08
C SER A 53 5.33 12.71 20.31
N PHE A 54 4.03 13.01 20.31
CA PHE A 54 3.05 12.26 19.52
C PHE A 54 3.31 12.41 18.01
N LEU A 55 3.62 13.63 17.54
CA LEU A 55 3.97 13.87 16.14
C LEU A 55 5.22 13.08 15.72
N LEU A 56 6.22 12.99 16.60
CA LEU A 56 7.44 12.21 16.35
C LEU A 56 7.13 10.73 16.20
N VAL A 57 6.36 10.13 17.12
CA VAL A 57 5.94 8.73 17.05
C VAL A 57 5.15 8.46 15.77
N LEU A 58 4.22 9.35 15.43
CA LEU A 58 3.40 9.22 14.22
C LEU A 58 4.25 9.30 12.94
N ASN A 59 5.24 10.19 12.89
CA ASN A 59 6.19 10.28 11.78
C ASN A 59 7.05 9.02 11.66
N LEU A 60 7.62 8.54 12.75
CA LEU A 60 8.42 7.31 12.76
C LEU A 60 7.59 6.10 12.30
N PHE A 61 6.37 5.98 12.79
CA PHE A 61 5.47 4.89 12.39
C PHE A 61 5.10 4.98 10.91
N THR A 62 4.78 6.17 10.42
CA THR A 62 4.44 6.39 9.00
C THR A 62 5.64 6.12 8.08
N LEU A 63 6.85 6.46 8.53
CA LEU A 63 8.10 6.16 7.83
C LEU A 63 8.35 4.66 7.80
N ALA A 64 8.26 3.97 8.94
CA ALA A 64 8.39 2.51 9.02
C ALA A 64 7.37 1.80 8.13
N ALA A 65 6.11 2.24 8.15
CA ALA A 65 5.06 1.72 7.29
C ALA A 65 5.33 1.96 5.80
N THR A 66 5.90 3.12 5.44
CA THR A 66 6.27 3.41 4.05
C THR A 66 7.42 2.51 3.59
N ILE A 67 8.46 2.34 4.42
CA ILE A 67 9.56 1.43 4.15
C ILE A 67 9.05 -0.01 4.01
N PHE A 68 8.18 -0.46 4.92
CA PHE A 68 7.58 -1.79 4.85
C PHE A 68 6.76 -1.97 3.57
N GLY A 69 5.86 -1.03 3.23
CA GLY A 69 5.02 -1.14 2.05
C GLY A 69 5.81 -1.15 0.74
N VAL A 70 6.83 -0.28 0.62
CA VAL A 70 7.71 -0.26 -0.56
C VAL A 70 8.59 -1.51 -0.60
N GLY A 71 9.19 -1.88 0.52
CA GLY A 71 10.02 -3.08 0.64
C GLY A 71 9.24 -4.35 0.32
N PHE A 72 7.98 -4.43 0.77
CA PHE A 72 7.07 -5.52 0.44
C PHE A 72 6.80 -5.61 -1.06
N LEU A 73 6.49 -4.49 -1.73
CA LEU A 73 6.27 -4.50 -3.19
C LEU A 73 7.52 -4.92 -3.97
N LEU A 74 8.70 -4.47 -3.55
CA LEU A 74 9.97 -4.87 -4.16
C LEU A 74 10.25 -6.36 -3.94
N TYR A 75 10.03 -6.85 -2.71
CA TYR A 75 10.18 -8.27 -2.38
C TYR A 75 9.20 -9.15 -3.17
N TYR A 76 7.92 -8.78 -3.21
CA TYR A 76 6.89 -9.49 -3.96
C TYR A 76 7.16 -9.47 -5.47
N GLY A 77 7.66 -8.35 -5.99
CA GLY A 77 8.01 -8.20 -7.41
C GLY A 77 9.20 -9.08 -7.80
N TYR A 78 10.18 -9.17 -6.91
CA TYR A 78 11.35 -10.02 -7.06
C TYR A 78 11.03 -11.52 -6.93
N LYS A 79 10.15 -11.90 -5.99
CA LYS A 79 9.83 -13.31 -5.70
C LYS A 79 8.72 -13.90 -6.57
N VAL A 80 7.70 -13.11 -6.90
CA VAL A 80 6.50 -13.58 -7.60
C VAL A 80 6.43 -12.99 -9.00
N SER A 81 6.17 -11.68 -9.12
CA SER A 81 6.05 -11.00 -10.40
C SER A 81 5.99 -9.49 -10.25
N TRP A 82 6.80 -8.78 -11.05
CA TRP A 82 6.74 -7.32 -11.14
C TRP A 82 5.40 -6.79 -11.65
N VAL A 83 4.69 -7.55 -12.48
CA VAL A 83 3.36 -7.17 -12.99
C VAL A 83 2.34 -7.16 -11.86
N GLU A 84 2.36 -8.19 -10.99
CA GLU A 84 1.44 -8.25 -9.84
C GLU A 84 1.76 -7.19 -8.79
N SER A 85 3.05 -6.90 -8.52
CA SER A 85 3.44 -5.76 -7.69
C SER A 85 2.96 -4.43 -8.25
N ALA A 86 3.05 -4.23 -9.57
CA ALA A 86 2.55 -3.02 -10.21
C ALA A 86 1.03 -2.90 -10.07
N ILE A 87 0.28 -4.00 -10.13
CA ILE A 87 -1.17 -4.02 -9.88
C ILE A 87 -1.48 -3.65 -8.43
N LEU A 88 -0.80 -4.26 -7.45
CA LEU A 88 -0.97 -3.92 -6.03
C LEU A 88 -0.71 -2.43 -5.79
N PHE A 89 0.38 -1.90 -6.34
CA PHE A 89 0.70 -0.48 -6.29
C PHE A 89 -0.40 0.38 -6.93
N GLY A 90 -0.88 -0.01 -8.12
CA GLY A 90 -1.97 0.65 -8.83
C GLY A 90 -3.27 0.69 -8.02
N VAL A 91 -3.64 -0.41 -7.37
CA VAL A 91 -4.83 -0.49 -6.49
C VAL A 91 -4.69 0.46 -5.31
N ALA A 92 -3.53 0.48 -4.65
CA ALA A 92 -3.29 1.42 -3.55
C ALA A 92 -3.36 2.89 -4.00
N PHE A 93 -2.96 3.19 -5.25
CA PHE A 93 -3.11 4.53 -5.81
C PHE A 93 -4.57 4.85 -6.14
N ALA A 94 -5.29 3.92 -6.77
CA ALA A 94 -6.70 4.07 -7.11
C ALA A 94 -7.57 4.31 -5.87
N ILE A 95 -7.33 3.58 -4.78
CA ILE A 95 -8.03 3.79 -3.50
C ILE A 95 -7.84 5.22 -3.02
N LYS A 96 -6.61 5.74 -3.01
CA LYS A 96 -6.33 7.12 -2.58
C LYS A 96 -7.00 8.14 -3.49
N PHE A 97 -6.96 7.90 -4.80
CA PHE A 97 -7.53 8.80 -5.80
C PHE A 97 -9.06 8.89 -5.70
N ILE A 98 -9.74 7.77 -5.45
CA ILE A 98 -11.20 7.70 -5.29
C ILE A 98 -11.63 8.22 -3.92
N TRP A 99 -10.87 7.89 -2.87
CA TRP A 99 -11.26 8.20 -1.50
C TRP A 99 -11.07 9.69 -1.15
N PHE A 100 -10.00 10.31 -1.63
CA PHE A 100 -9.70 11.72 -1.36
C PHE A 100 -10.85 12.70 -1.71
N PRO A 101 -11.50 12.63 -2.89
CA PRO A 101 -12.64 13.51 -3.20
C PRO A 101 -13.89 13.19 -2.38
N ILE A 102 -14.10 11.93 -1.99
CA ILE A 102 -15.22 11.53 -1.10
C ILE A 102 -15.02 12.17 0.27
N GLU A 103 -13.81 12.05 0.81
CA GLU A 103 -13.44 12.64 2.09
C GLU A 103 -13.56 14.16 2.10
N ALA A 104 -13.12 14.82 1.03
CA ALA A 104 -13.25 16.26 0.86
C ALA A 104 -14.72 16.73 0.87
N LYS A 105 -15.64 15.95 0.30
CA LYS A 105 -17.08 16.23 0.31
C LYS A 105 -17.74 16.00 1.67
N LEU A 106 -17.30 14.97 2.41
CA LEU A 106 -17.88 14.60 3.71
C LEU A 106 -17.32 15.40 4.89
N GLY A 107 -16.29 16.21 4.69
CA GLY A 107 -15.76 17.08 5.75
C GLY A 107 -15.15 16.32 6.95
N LEU A 108 -14.66 15.10 6.73
CA LEU A 108 -14.15 14.17 7.76
C LEU A 108 -12.85 14.61 8.46
N ARG A 109 -12.46 15.89 8.31
CA ARG A 109 -11.24 16.48 8.88
C ARG A 109 -11.06 16.28 10.38
N ASN A 110 -12.16 16.28 11.13
CA ASN A 110 -12.11 16.10 12.58
C ASN A 110 -11.91 14.64 13.01
N SER A 111 -12.19 13.68 12.12
CA SER A 111 -12.13 12.25 12.41
C SER A 111 -10.76 11.63 12.11
N TYR A 112 -9.81 12.40 11.54
CA TYR A 112 -8.47 11.91 11.17
C TYR A 112 -7.71 11.30 12.36
N PHE A 113 -7.93 11.86 13.55
CA PHE A 113 -7.36 11.32 14.78
C PHE A 113 -7.82 9.88 15.05
N MET A 114 -9.12 9.60 14.90
CA MET A 114 -9.69 8.28 15.14
C MET A 114 -9.18 7.26 14.11
N PHE A 115 -9.14 7.63 12.83
CA PHE A 115 -8.59 6.77 11.79
C PHE A 115 -7.09 6.52 11.95
N SER A 116 -6.33 7.52 12.40
CA SER A 116 -4.92 7.37 12.68
C SER A 116 -4.63 6.45 13.88
N LEU A 117 -5.44 6.54 14.94
CA LEU A 117 -5.37 5.66 16.10
C LEU A 117 -5.69 4.21 15.73
N ALA A 118 -6.77 4.02 14.97
CA ALA A 118 -7.11 2.71 14.41
C ALA A 118 -5.97 2.18 13.53
N GLY A 119 -5.33 3.05 12.74
CA GLY A 119 -4.19 2.71 11.89
C GLY A 119 -2.99 2.14 12.64
N PHE A 120 -2.72 2.57 13.88
CA PHE A 120 -1.62 2.00 14.68
C PHE A 120 -1.79 0.51 14.99
N VAL A 121 -3.04 0.04 15.10
CA VAL A 121 -3.36 -1.37 15.38
C VAL A 121 -3.63 -2.14 14.10
N ILE A 122 -4.37 -1.54 13.17
CA ILE A 122 -4.80 -2.21 11.94
C ILE A 122 -3.62 -2.42 10.99
N MET A 123 -2.68 -1.47 10.89
CA MET A 123 -1.57 -1.60 9.94
C MET A 123 -0.61 -2.75 10.27
N PRO A 124 -0.18 -2.99 11.52
CA PRO A 124 0.63 -4.17 11.85
C PRO A 124 -0.12 -5.49 11.59
N VAL A 125 -1.42 -5.52 11.87
CA VAL A 125 -2.26 -6.69 11.58
C VAL A 125 -2.34 -6.94 10.08
N CYS A 126 -2.58 -5.91 9.28
CA CYS A 126 -2.57 -6.03 7.82
C CYS A 126 -1.19 -6.45 7.29
N ALA A 127 -0.10 -5.90 7.84
CA ALA A 127 1.26 -6.28 7.47
C ALA A 127 1.56 -7.76 7.76
N TYR A 128 1.07 -8.28 8.89
CA TYR A 128 1.15 -9.71 9.21
C TYR A 128 0.40 -10.55 8.19
N PHE A 129 -0.85 -10.20 7.86
CA PHE A 129 -1.62 -10.92 6.84
C PHE A 129 -1.00 -10.84 5.45
N MET A 130 -0.35 -9.72 5.11
CA MET A 130 0.37 -9.58 3.84
C MET A 130 1.51 -10.60 3.74
N TRP A 131 2.22 -10.85 4.85
CA TRP A 131 3.32 -11.81 4.88
C TRP A 131 2.87 -13.26 4.88
N VAL A 132 1.77 -13.55 5.60
CA VAL A 132 1.17 -14.90 5.65
C VAL A 132 0.51 -15.28 4.32
N ALA A 133 0.00 -14.31 3.57
CA ALA A 133 -0.64 -14.53 2.28
C ALA A 133 0.34 -14.64 1.10
N LEU A 134 1.65 -14.66 1.34
CA LEU A 134 2.65 -14.92 0.32
C LEU A 134 2.55 -16.39 -0.15
N PRO A 135 2.65 -16.65 -1.47
CA PRO A 135 2.63 -18.00 -2.02
C PRO A 135 3.88 -18.81 -1.74
#